data_AF-A0AB39N430-F1
#
_entry.id   AF-A0AB39N430-F1
#
_cell.length_a   1.000
_cell.length_b   1.000
_cell.length_c   1.000
_cell.angle_alpha   90.00
_cell.angle_beta   90.00
_cell.angle_gamma   90.00
#
_symmetry.space_group_name_H-M   'P 1'
#
loop_
_entity.id
_entity.type
_entity.pdbx_description
1 polymer ?
#
loop_
_entity_poly.entity_id
_entity_poly.type
_entity_poly.pdbx_seq_one_letter_code
_entity_poly.pdbx_strand_id
1 'polypeptide(L)' 'MNNGDGNNHGEGGGGAANSKPAMGLSLGLSFGTGIGIVLGLTAFDNLGLGLALGMGLGIAVGAAIGGGRMGTGRAQDGSE' A
#
# COMPACT_ATOMS: atom_id res chain seq x y z
N MET A 1 8.71 36.53 -29.53
CA MET A 1 8.45 36.40 -28.09
C MET A 1 8.31 34.93 -27.75
N ASN A 2 8.98 34.49 -26.70
CA ASN A 2 8.97 33.13 -26.17
C ASN A 2 7.63 32.85 -25.49
N ASN A 3 6.85 31.89 -26.00
CA ASN A 3 5.80 31.24 -25.22
C ASN A 3 6.32 29.87 -24.82
N GLY A 4 7.06 29.85 -23.72
CA GLY A 4 7.21 28.64 -22.93
C GLY A 4 5.87 28.37 -22.26
N ASP A 5 5.26 27.24 -22.60
CA ASP A 5 4.13 26.71 -21.84
C ASP A 5 4.14 25.18 -21.94
N GLY A 6 4.01 24.52 -20.79
CA GLY A 6 3.67 23.10 -20.71
C GLY A 6 4.80 22.10 -20.54
N ASN A 7 5.82 22.42 -19.75
CA ASN A 7 6.73 21.42 -19.17
C ASN A 7 6.03 20.61 -18.07
N ASN A 8 6.21 19.28 -18.16
CA ASN A 8 5.97 18.24 -17.14
C ASN A 8 4.56 17.63 -17.06
N HIS A 9 4.23 16.77 -18.04
CA HIS A 9 3.40 15.61 -17.73
C HIS A 9 4.33 14.49 -17.27
N GLY A 10 4.69 14.54 -15.99
CA GLY A 10 5.53 13.56 -15.33
C GLY A 10 4.92 12.16 -15.41
N GLU A 11 5.75 11.23 -15.84
CA GLU A 11 5.55 9.80 -15.90
C GLU A 11 5.07 9.19 -14.57
N GLY A 12 4.27 8.13 -14.69
CA GLY A 12 4.51 6.90 -13.94
C GLY A 12 4.09 6.88 -12.47
N GLY A 13 2.93 6.28 -12.20
CA GLY A 13 2.61 5.75 -10.88
C GLY A 13 1.12 5.58 -10.70
N GLY A 14 0.64 4.33 -10.78
CA GLY A 14 -0.76 3.95 -10.79
C GLY A 14 -1.65 4.73 -9.83
N GLY A 15 -2.84 5.10 -10.31
CA GLY A 15 -3.79 5.91 -9.58
C GLY A 15 -4.09 5.36 -8.17
N ALA A 16 -3.53 6.02 -7.15
CA ALA A 16 -4.12 6.07 -5.83
C ALA A 16 -5.24 7.13 -5.88
N ALA A 17 -6.30 6.82 -6.62
CA ALA A 17 -7.48 7.67 -6.70
C ALA A 17 -8.10 7.79 -5.30
N ASN A 18 -7.83 8.90 -4.63
CA ASN A 18 -8.65 9.55 -3.59
C ASN A 18 -9.21 8.66 -2.46
N SER A 19 -8.56 7.54 -2.14
CA SER A 19 -9.08 6.56 -1.18
C SER A 19 -8.11 6.44 -0.01
N LYS A 20 -8.46 7.09 1.11
CA LYS A 20 -7.89 6.88 2.45
C LYS A 20 -7.45 5.42 2.70
N PRO A 21 -8.22 4.38 2.32
CA PRO A 21 -7.81 2.98 2.52
C PRO A 21 -6.59 2.55 1.69
N ALA A 22 -6.43 3.03 0.46
CA ALA A 22 -5.29 2.69 -0.38
C ALA A 22 -3.98 3.26 0.18
N MET A 23 -4.03 4.49 0.71
CA MET A 23 -2.87 5.11 1.36
C MET A 23 -2.48 4.36 2.65
N GLY A 24 -3.47 3.97 3.46
CA GLY A 24 -3.23 3.18 4.67
C GLY A 24 -2.57 1.84 4.36
N LEU A 25 -3.12 1.07 3.40
CA LEU A 25 -2.56 -0.21 2.99
C LEU A 25 -1.16 -0.08 2.38
N SER A 26 -0.92 0.92 1.54
CA SER A 26 0.40 1.16 0.96
C SER A 26 1.47 1.42 2.03
N LEU A 27 1.16 2.30 3.00
CA LEU A 27 2.05 2.57 4.13
C LEU A 27 2.25 1.31 4.99
N GLY A 28 1.15 0.64 5.34
CA GLY A 28 1.18 -0.58 6.14
C GLY A 28 2.02 -1.68 5.50
N LEU A 29 1.84 -1.95 4.21
CA LEU A 29 2.65 -2.92 3.45
C LEU A 29 4.12 -2.51 3.38
N SER A 30 4.44 -1.24 3.14
CA SER A 30 5.82 -0.78 3.06
C SER A 30 6.56 -0.94 4.40
N PHE A 31 5.92 -0.58 5.52
CA PHE A 31 6.49 -0.80 6.85
C PHE A 31 6.52 -2.27 7.24
N GLY A 32 5.44 -3.00 6.98
CA GLY A 32 5.30 -4.41 7.30
C GLY A 32 6.35 -5.28 6.59
N THR A 33 6.57 -5.05 5.29
CA THR A 33 7.60 -5.75 4.52
C THR A 33 9.01 -5.41 5.01
N GLY A 34 9.32 -4.13 5.25
CA GLY A 34 10.62 -3.72 5.78
C GLY A 34 10.93 -4.34 7.14
N ILE A 35 9.98 -4.26 8.08
CA ILE A 35 10.11 -4.87 9.41
C ILE A 35 10.18 -6.39 9.31
N GLY A 36 9.35 -7.00 8.47
CA GLY A 36 9.31 -8.44 8.26
C GLY A 36 10.63 -9.01 7.71
N ILE A 37 11.26 -8.33 6.76
CA ILE A 37 12.56 -8.73 6.22
C ILE A 37 13.64 -8.66 7.30
N VAL A 38 13.69 -7.56 8.07
CA VAL A 38 14.66 -7.40 9.17
C VAL A 38 14.45 -8.46 10.25
N LEU A 39 13.21 -8.67 10.71
CA LEU A 39 12.92 -9.69 11.71
C LEU A 39 13.17 -11.10 11.18
N GLY A 40 12.85 -11.37 9.92
CA GLY A 40 13.09 -12.65 9.25
C GLY A 40 14.57 -12.99 9.20
N LEU A 41 15.41 -12.05 8.78
CA LEU A 41 16.86 -12.25 8.67
C LEU A 41 17.58 -12.22 10.02
N THR A 42 17.16 -11.36 10.95
CA THR A 42 17.90 -11.14 12.21
C THR A 42 17.42 -12.04 13.34
N ALA A 43 16.12 -12.33 13.44
CA ALA A 43 15.56 -13.10 14.56
C ALA A 43 15.29 -14.57 14.21
N PHE A 44 14.71 -14.82 13.03
CA PHE A 44 14.26 -16.16 12.64
C PHE A 44 15.22 -16.89 11.70
N ASP A 45 16.24 -16.21 11.18
CA ASP A 45 17.11 -16.68 10.08
C ASP A 45 16.29 -17.26 8.91
N ASN A 46 15.06 -16.77 8.73
CA ASN A 46 14.08 -17.28 7.80
C ASN A 46 13.23 -16.15 7.25
N LEU A 47 13.55 -15.77 6.01
CA LEU A 47 12.84 -14.73 5.27
C LEU A 47 11.35 -15.04 5.11
N GLY A 48 10.97 -16.30 4.94
CA GLY A 48 9.57 -16.69 4.77
C GLY A 48 8.74 -16.37 6.00
N LEU A 49 9.22 -16.73 7.20
CA LEU A 49 8.54 -16.44 8.46
C LEU A 49 8.48 -14.93 8.74
N GLY A 50 9.58 -14.22 8.53
CA GLY A 50 9.64 -12.78 8.72
C GLY A 50 8.69 -12.02 7.80
N LEU A 51 8.66 -12.37 6.51
CA LEU A 51 7.80 -11.73 5.53
C LEU A 51 6.32 -12.06 5.76
N ALA A 52 5.98 -13.28 6.18
CA ALA A 52 4.62 -13.65 6.54
C ALA A 52 4.10 -12.82 7.74
N LEU A 53 4.91 -12.71 8.80
CA LEU A 53 4.59 -11.87 9.96
C LEU A 53 4.50 -10.38 9.59
N GLY A 54 5.48 -9.89 8.84
CA GLY A 54 5.55 -8.51 8.38
C GLY A 54 4.38 -8.10 7.51
N MET A 55 3.99 -8.95 6.55
CA MET A 55 2.80 -8.75 5.72
C MET A 55 1.52 -8.75 6.56
N GLY A 56 1.36 -9.72 7.48
CA GLY A 56 0.19 -9.78 8.35
C GLY A 56 0.03 -8.52 9.20
N LEU A 57 1.11 -8.06 9.82
CA LEU A 57 1.13 -6.83 10.60
C LEU A 57 0.90 -5.58 9.72
N GLY A 58 1.58 -5.51 8.58
CA GLY A 58 1.48 -4.40 7.64
C GLY A 58 0.07 -4.22 7.08
N ILE A 59 -0.58 -5.32 6.69
CA ILE A 59 -1.97 -5.31 6.22
C ILE A 59 -2.91 -4.92 7.37
N ALA A 60 -2.74 -5.47 8.57
CA ALA A 60 -3.58 -5.14 9.72
C ALA A 60 -3.49 -3.66 10.11
N VAL A 61 -2.27 -3.12 10.20
CA VAL A 61 -2.02 -1.71 10.51
C VAL A 61 -2.49 -0.81 9.37
N GLY A 62 -2.18 -1.18 8.13
CA GLY A 62 -2.59 -0.42 6.95
C GLY A 62 -4.10 -0.36 6.76
N ALA A 63 -4.80 -1.46 7.05
CA ALA A 63 -6.26 -1.51 7.08
C ALA A 63 -6.85 -0.68 8.24
N ALA A 64 -6.22 -0.72 9.43
CA ALA A 64 -6.65 0.09 10.57
C ALA A 64 -6.51 1.60 10.29
N ILE A 65 -5.38 2.03 9.74
CA ILE A 65 -5.10 3.44 9.39
C ILE A 65 -5.94 3.88 8.20
N GLY A 66 -6.06 3.02 7.19
CA GLY A 66 -6.76 3.30 5.95
C GLY A 66 -8.28 3.38 6.09
N GLY A 67 -8.82 2.78 7.14
CA GLY A 67 -10.23 2.83 7.48
C GLY A 67 -10.67 1.50 8.04
N GLY A 68 -10.59 1.34 9.36
CA GLY A 68 -11.01 0.18 10.16
C GLY A 68 -12.50 -0.22 10.07
N ARG A 69 -13.06 -0.22 8.86
CA ARG A 69 -14.24 -0.94 8.40
C ARG A 69 -13.84 -1.47 7.04
N MET A 70 -13.28 -2.68 7.04
CA MET A 70 -13.27 -3.54 5.87
C MET A 70 -14.73 -3.84 5.51
N GLY A 71 -15.40 -2.89 4.89
CA GLY A 71 -16.57 -3.15 4.07
C GLY A 71 -16.06 -3.71 2.76
N THR A 72 -15.97 -5.03 2.70
CA THR A 72 -16.20 -5.78 1.46
C THR A 72 -17.45 -5.20 0.81
N GLY A 73 -17.33 -4.39 -0.24
CA GLY A 73 -18.50 -3.69 -0.76
C GLY A 73 -18.22 -2.59 -1.75
N ARG A 74 -17.46 -2.86 -2.81
CA ARG A 74 -17.77 -2.24 -4.10
C ARG A 74 -17.24 -3.05 -5.28
N ALA A 75 -17.84 -4.23 -5.47
CA ALA A 75 -18.26 -4.59 -6.81
C ALA A 75 -19.27 -3.50 -7.25
N GLN A 76 -18.82 -2.56 -8.07
CA GLN A 76 -19.71 -1.91 -9.04
C GLN A 76 -19.80 -2.94 -10.16
N ASP A 77 -20.66 -3.95 -10.04
CA ASP A 77 -22.04 -3.89 -10.52
C ASP A 77 -22.30 -2.68 -11.42
N GLY A 78 -21.98 -2.90 -12.68
CA GLY A 78 -22.21 -2.01 -13.81
C GLY A 78 -23.00 -2.77 -14.86
N SER A 79 -24.23 -3.12 -14.52
CA SER A 79 -25.37 -3.40 -15.39
C SER A 79 -26.56 -2.84 -14.62
N GLU A 80 -27.33 -1.87 -15.09
CA GLU A 80 -27.96 -1.67 -16.40
C GLU A 80 -28.21 -0.18 -16.67
#